data_AF-A0A1M3T1C2-F1
#
_entry.id   AF-A0A1M3T1C2-F1
#
_cell.length_a   1.000
_cell.length_b   1.000
_cell.length_c   1.000
_cell.angle_alpha   90.00
_cell.angle_beta   90.00
_cell.angle_gamma   90.00
#
_symmetry.space_group_name_H-M   'P 1'
#
loop_
_entity.id
_entity.type
_entity.pdbx_description
1 polymer ?
#
loop_
_entity_poly.entity_id
_entity_poly.type
_entity_poly.pdbx_seq_one_letter_code
_entity_poly.pdbx_strand_id
1 'polypeptide(L)'
;MALVSGRALRGELIWSDRLALAHKHSGPQQRVFFSARPPNPSSLIPLMGQLGQSVTMQLKTPIPAMPAMPAMSGVCLPRQVRRVVPLFLAVFCLVFYLSLTGTFAEFHGSLARQSKCRLFPRKIWQSWKVNPFEFEERDLNVARTWTSINPGYRYEVLTDQNDLHYVETNFGPDGLNRPDIVETYRSLTAKIIKADLLRYLVMYVDGGVYADIDVEALRPLDRFIPERFNEADMDLVIGVEIDEPDFNDHAILGPKSQSFCQWTFISKPRQPVMMRLVNRILEWLHDHSVKQGKPISDLELDFDDIISGTGPSAFTEAVLAEMSARTGQEVTWKTFHDIPESKLVGGILVLTVEAFAAGQGHSDSGNHNARSALVKHHYHASGWPNTHPRFKHPLYGEVEQCNWNKQCVADWDANTAAFAALSPEEQEQQIAMKQAADAAEAEMAVEDLAGDDEDLGLALE
;
A
#
# COMPACT_ATOMS: atom_id res chain seq x y z
N MET A 1 -34.07 -33.32 -29.39
CA MET A 1 -35.34 -33.80 -28.83
C MET A 1 -35.04 -34.39 -27.46
N ALA A 2 -35.81 -34.00 -26.44
CA ALA A 2 -35.65 -34.26 -24.98
C ALA A 2 -35.05 -33.06 -24.19
N LEU A 3 -35.92 -32.07 -23.95
CA LEU A 3 -35.81 -31.05 -22.92
C LEU A 3 -36.07 -31.69 -21.55
N VAL A 4 -35.16 -31.54 -20.60
CA VAL A 4 -35.42 -31.79 -19.17
C VAL A 4 -35.29 -30.46 -18.44
N SER A 5 -36.44 -30.00 -17.94
CA SER A 5 -36.63 -28.81 -17.11
C SER A 5 -36.03 -29.05 -15.72
N GLY A 6 -35.07 -28.22 -15.31
CA GLY A 6 -34.61 -28.11 -13.94
C GLY A 6 -34.78 -26.67 -13.45
N ARG A 7 -35.83 -26.42 -12.65
CA ARG A 7 -35.98 -25.18 -11.88
C ARG A 7 -34.89 -25.16 -10.80
N ALA A 8 -33.92 -24.26 -10.94
CA ALA A 8 -33.06 -23.86 -9.85
C ALA A 8 -33.71 -22.68 -9.10
N LEU A 9 -33.82 -22.83 -7.78
CA LEU A 9 -34.26 -21.81 -6.84
C LEU A 9 -33.24 -20.66 -6.86
N ARG A 10 -33.68 -19.47 -7.27
CA ARG A 10 -32.90 -18.23 -7.15
C ARG A 10 -32.91 -17.81 -5.68
N GLY A 11 -31.74 -17.75 -5.07
CA GLY A 11 -31.52 -16.98 -3.85
C GLY A 11 -31.56 -15.50 -4.20
N GLU A 12 -32.40 -14.75 -3.52
CA GLU A 12 -32.59 -13.31 -3.67
C GLU A 12 -31.31 -12.57 -3.25
N LEU A 13 -30.61 -11.98 -4.23
CA LEU A 13 -29.63 -10.93 -4.02
C LEU A 13 -30.35 -9.59 -4.17
N ILE A 14 -30.55 -8.91 -3.04
CA ILE A 14 -31.20 -7.61 -2.97
C ILE A 14 -30.22 -6.55 -3.49
N TRP A 15 -30.44 -6.11 -4.73
CA TRP A 15 -29.96 -4.84 -5.25
C TRP A 15 -31.01 -3.77 -4.95
N SER A 16 -30.59 -2.61 -4.44
CA SER A 16 -31.42 -1.41 -4.48
C SER A 16 -30.56 -0.21 -4.88
N ASP A 17 -30.50 0.04 -6.18
CA ASP A 17 -30.17 1.34 -6.75
C ASP A 17 -31.37 2.28 -6.57
N ARG A 18 -31.14 3.47 -6.00
CA ARG A 18 -32.01 4.62 -6.26
C ARG A 18 -31.19 5.89 -6.44
N LEU A 19 -31.34 6.42 -7.65
CA LEU A 19 -30.95 7.73 -8.14
C LEU A 19 -31.37 8.87 -7.20
N ALA A 20 -30.48 9.84 -7.03
CA ALA A 20 -30.84 11.19 -6.56
C ALA A 20 -30.36 12.23 -7.59
N LEU A 21 -31.29 12.64 -8.44
CA LEU A 21 -31.21 13.85 -9.26
C LEU A 21 -31.31 15.08 -8.36
N ALA A 22 -30.31 15.96 -8.38
CA ALA A 22 -30.37 17.26 -7.72
C ALA A 22 -30.23 18.40 -8.74
N HIS A 23 -31.30 19.20 -8.81
CA HIS A 23 -31.46 20.39 -9.63
C HIS A 23 -30.39 21.46 -9.36
N LYS A 24 -29.75 21.96 -10.43
CA LYS A 24 -28.95 23.19 -10.43
C LYS A 24 -29.87 24.41 -10.46
N HIS A 25 -29.87 25.20 -9.39
CA HIS A 25 -30.25 26.62 -9.43
C HIS A 25 -29.00 27.49 -9.30
N SER A 26 -28.67 28.19 -10.38
CA SER A 26 -27.59 29.18 -10.46
C SER A 26 -28.16 30.61 -10.35
N GLY A 27 -27.62 31.39 -9.41
CA GLY A 27 -27.82 32.84 -9.29
C GLY A 27 -26.55 33.50 -8.75
N PRO A 28 -26.19 34.73 -9.18
CA PRO A 28 -24.81 35.22 -9.12
C PRO A 28 -24.54 36.07 -7.87
N GLN A 29 -23.37 35.92 -7.23
CA GLN A 29 -22.87 36.92 -6.30
C GLN A 29 -21.39 37.28 -6.55
N GLN A 30 -21.28 38.52 -7.05
CA GLN A 30 -20.26 39.55 -6.95
C GLN A 30 -18.85 39.22 -6.41
N ARG A 31 -17.89 39.55 -7.27
CA ARG A 31 -16.46 39.73 -7.02
C ARG A 31 -16.21 40.92 -6.09
N VAL A 32 -15.32 40.75 -5.11
CA VAL A 32 -14.58 41.85 -4.47
C VAL A 32 -13.10 41.62 -4.69
N PHE A 33 -12.49 42.58 -5.39
CA PHE A 33 -11.06 42.66 -5.68
C PHE A 33 -10.28 43.08 -4.44
N PHE A 34 -9.16 42.41 -4.14
CA PHE A 34 -8.03 43.04 -3.46
C PHE A 34 -6.75 42.80 -4.26
N SER A 35 -6.14 43.92 -4.65
CA SER A 35 -4.89 44.02 -5.40
C SER A 35 -3.72 44.07 -4.43
N ALA A 36 -2.69 43.26 -4.65
CA ALA A 36 -1.35 43.52 -4.13
C ALA A 36 -0.30 43.08 -5.17
N ARG A 37 0.49 44.05 -5.64
CA ARG A 37 1.63 43.87 -6.55
C ARG A 37 2.83 43.28 -5.80
N PRO A 38 3.68 42.47 -6.44
CA PRO A 38 5.03 42.18 -5.96
C PRO A 38 6.06 43.22 -6.47
N PRO A 39 7.19 43.44 -5.77
CA PRO A 39 8.31 44.22 -6.31
C PRO A 39 9.33 43.33 -7.06
N ASN A 40 9.89 43.91 -8.12
CA ASN A 40 11.05 43.45 -8.91
C ASN A 40 12.31 43.25 -8.06
N PRO A 41 13.28 42.48 -8.59
CA PRO A 41 14.51 43.15 -9.03
C PRO A 41 15.04 42.67 -10.40
N SER A 42 15.28 43.64 -11.28
CA SER A 42 16.35 43.66 -12.28
C SER A 42 17.70 43.50 -11.54
N SER A 43 18.80 42.96 -12.05
CA SER A 43 19.34 42.90 -13.40
C SER A 43 20.68 42.14 -13.32
N LEU A 44 21.02 41.31 -14.31
CA LEU A 44 22.16 41.52 -15.22
C LEU A 44 22.41 40.28 -16.08
N ILE A 45 22.50 40.56 -17.38
CA ILE A 45 22.62 39.67 -18.53
C ILE A 45 24.10 39.24 -18.72
N PRO A 46 24.37 38.05 -19.28
CA PRO A 46 25.71 37.52 -19.52
C PRO A 46 26.27 37.94 -20.90
N LEU A 47 27.59 37.88 -21.09
CA LEU A 47 28.15 37.80 -22.44
C LEU A 47 29.44 36.98 -22.52
N MET A 48 29.45 36.13 -23.54
CA MET A 48 30.49 35.21 -23.99
C MET A 48 31.76 35.93 -24.44
N GLY A 49 32.90 35.22 -24.49
CA GLY A 49 34.02 35.67 -25.32
C GLY A 49 35.37 34.98 -25.14
N GLN A 50 35.60 33.97 -25.98
CA GLN A 50 36.84 33.71 -26.75
C GLN A 50 38.14 33.15 -26.11
N LEU A 51 38.57 32.06 -26.75
CA LEU A 51 39.90 31.48 -26.84
C LEU A 51 40.93 32.44 -27.47
N GLY A 52 42.21 32.34 -27.08
CA GLY A 52 43.31 32.95 -27.85
C GLY A 52 44.69 32.93 -27.19
N GLN A 53 45.46 31.87 -27.47
CA GLN A 53 46.91 31.80 -27.75
C GLN A 53 47.98 32.40 -26.78
N SER A 54 48.84 31.47 -26.31
CA SER A 54 50.32 31.44 -26.33
C SER A 54 51.11 32.74 -26.55
N VAL A 55 52.09 33.04 -25.69
CA VAL A 55 53.50 33.33 -26.07
C VAL A 55 54.45 33.24 -24.86
N THR A 56 55.48 32.43 -25.09
CA THR A 56 56.86 32.28 -24.57
C THR A 56 57.54 33.33 -23.68
N MET A 57 58.18 32.80 -22.62
CA MET A 57 59.49 33.08 -21.99
C MET A 57 60.29 34.35 -22.37
N GLN A 58 60.95 34.99 -21.39
CA GLN A 58 62.39 34.73 -21.07
C GLN A 58 63.00 35.67 -20.01
N LEU A 59 63.95 35.08 -19.26
CA LEU A 59 65.15 35.64 -18.57
C LEU A 59 64.93 36.69 -17.45
N LYS A 60 65.62 36.67 -16.30
CA LYS A 60 67.05 36.39 -16.10
C LYS A 60 67.38 36.38 -14.59
N THR A 61 68.37 35.56 -14.21
CA THR A 61 69.44 35.74 -13.17
C THR A 61 69.59 34.58 -12.17
N PRO A 62 70.83 34.30 -11.70
CA PRO A 62 71.39 32.96 -11.63
C PRO A 62 71.37 32.32 -10.22
N ILE A 63 71.40 30.98 -10.23
CA ILE A 63 71.45 30.09 -9.07
C ILE A 63 72.92 29.83 -8.67
N PRO A 64 73.31 29.94 -7.39
CA PRO A 64 74.61 29.49 -6.91
C PRO A 64 74.64 27.96 -6.65
N ALA A 65 75.84 27.39 -6.78
CA ALA A 65 76.15 25.97 -6.72
C ALA A 65 75.77 25.25 -5.40
N MET A 66 75.39 23.97 -5.53
CA MET A 66 75.06 23.06 -4.43
C MET A 66 76.27 22.63 -3.60
N PRO A 67 76.15 22.51 -2.27
CA PRO A 67 76.96 21.59 -1.48
C PRO A 67 76.30 20.20 -1.42
N ALA A 68 77.14 19.17 -1.31
CA ALA A 68 76.78 17.76 -1.30
C ALA A 68 75.80 17.39 -0.16
N MET A 69 74.86 16.49 -0.48
CA MET A 69 73.86 15.94 0.43
C MET A 69 74.50 15.15 1.59
N PRO A 70 74.18 15.44 2.86
CA PRO A 70 74.36 14.47 3.93
C PRO A 70 73.22 13.46 3.87
N ALA A 71 73.54 12.19 4.11
CA ALA A 71 72.57 11.10 4.21
C ALA A 71 71.44 11.48 5.18
N MET A 72 70.20 11.51 4.69
CA MET A 72 69.00 11.68 5.53
C MET A 72 68.85 10.43 6.40
N SER A 73 69.41 10.51 7.61
CA SER A 73 69.06 9.64 8.73
C SER A 73 67.54 9.70 8.93
N GLY A 74 66.91 8.52 9.02
CA GLY A 74 65.47 8.37 9.10
C GLY A 74 64.81 9.28 10.14
N VAL A 75 63.66 9.84 9.76
CA VAL A 75 62.78 10.61 10.64
C VAL A 75 62.43 9.72 11.85
N CYS A 76 63.10 9.96 12.97
CA CYS A 76 62.86 9.22 14.20
C CYS A 76 61.63 9.83 14.86
N LEU A 77 60.45 9.31 14.51
CA LEU A 77 59.19 9.68 15.17
C LEU A 77 59.36 9.59 16.70
N PRO A 78 58.94 10.62 17.48
CA PRO A 78 59.04 10.61 18.93
C PRO A 78 58.48 9.32 19.53
N ARG A 79 59.09 8.81 20.61
CA ARG A 79 58.74 7.51 21.22
C ARG A 79 57.23 7.36 21.55
N GLN A 80 56.55 8.46 21.88
CA GLN A 80 55.10 8.48 22.06
C GLN A 80 54.35 8.23 20.74
N VAL A 81 54.71 8.92 19.65
CA VAL A 81 54.05 8.75 18.34
C VAL A 81 54.24 7.33 17.81
N ARG A 82 55.42 6.73 18.00
CA ARG A 82 55.68 5.32 17.61
C ARG A 82 54.82 4.29 18.36
N ARG A 83 54.34 4.61 19.56
CA ARG A 83 53.44 3.75 20.34
C ARG A 83 51.97 3.96 19.98
N VAL A 84 51.59 5.17 19.58
CA VAL A 84 50.18 5.53 19.37
C VAL A 84 49.74 5.29 17.92
N VAL A 85 50.64 5.40 16.94
CA VAL A 85 50.34 5.07 15.52
C VAL A 85 49.86 3.63 15.31
N PRO A 86 50.50 2.57 15.84
CA PRO A 86 49.98 1.21 15.69
C PRO A 86 48.65 1.00 16.43
N LEU A 87 48.40 1.76 17.51
CA LEU A 87 47.11 1.73 18.20
C LEU A 87 46.01 2.34 17.33
N PHE A 88 46.25 3.49 16.71
CA PHE A 88 45.30 4.12 15.78
C PHE A 88 45.08 3.27 14.53
N LEU A 89 46.13 2.65 13.98
CA LEU A 89 45.98 1.72 12.86
C LEU A 89 45.19 0.47 13.27
N ALA A 90 45.43 -0.09 14.45
CA ALA A 90 44.64 -1.22 14.96
C ALA A 90 43.17 -0.85 15.17
N VAL A 91 42.89 0.33 15.75
CA VAL A 91 41.52 0.84 15.91
C VAL A 91 40.88 1.10 14.54
N PHE A 92 41.60 1.69 13.60
CA PHE A 92 41.09 1.93 12.25
C PHE A 92 40.81 0.61 11.51
N CYS A 93 41.72 -0.36 11.56
CA CYS A 93 41.53 -1.68 11.00
C CYS A 93 40.37 -2.43 11.68
N LEU A 94 40.20 -2.29 13.00
CA LEU A 94 39.07 -2.86 13.71
C LEU A 94 37.75 -2.22 13.28
N VAL A 95 37.68 -0.89 13.21
CA VAL A 95 36.49 -0.17 12.74
C VAL A 95 36.18 -0.54 11.30
N PHE A 96 37.19 -0.55 10.42
CA PHE A 96 37.02 -0.93 9.01
C PHE A 96 36.58 -2.39 8.85
N TYR A 97 37.15 -3.32 9.64
CA TYR A 97 36.73 -4.71 9.68
C TYR A 97 35.29 -4.88 10.16
N LEU A 98 34.90 -4.17 11.23
CA LEU A 98 33.54 -4.17 11.75
C LEU A 98 32.54 -3.51 10.77
N SER A 99 32.98 -2.53 9.98
CA SER A 99 32.19 -1.94 8.89
C SER A 99 32.01 -2.90 7.72
N LEU A 100 33.08 -3.60 7.30
CA LEU A 100 33.02 -4.59 6.22
C LEU A 100 32.21 -5.84 6.57
N THR A 101 32.27 -6.28 7.83
CA THR A 101 31.54 -7.47 8.31
C THR A 101 30.11 -7.17 8.72
N GLY A 102 29.63 -5.92 8.56
CA GLY A 102 28.25 -5.53 8.88
C GLY A 102 27.92 -5.51 10.38
N THR A 103 28.89 -5.75 11.26
CA THR A 103 28.66 -5.82 12.72
C THR A 103 28.22 -4.48 13.31
N PHE A 104 28.60 -3.34 12.71
CA PHE A 104 28.03 -2.04 13.09
C PHE A 104 26.54 -1.89 12.75
N ALA A 105 26.07 -2.52 11.67
CA ALA A 105 24.66 -2.54 11.29
C ALA A 105 23.85 -3.45 12.21
N GLU A 106 24.39 -4.60 12.59
CA GLU A 106 23.81 -5.47 13.63
C GLU A 106 23.76 -4.78 15.00
N PHE A 107 24.80 -4.04 15.37
CA PHE A 107 24.87 -3.29 16.63
C PHE A 107 23.90 -2.09 16.66
N HIS A 108 23.73 -1.37 15.55
CA HIS A 108 22.69 -0.33 15.42
C HIS A 108 21.28 -0.93 15.43
N GLY A 109 21.06 -2.09 14.80
CA GLY A 109 19.81 -2.84 14.91
C GLY A 109 19.51 -3.28 16.35
N SER A 110 20.54 -3.62 17.12
CA SER A 110 20.42 -3.99 18.54
C SER A 110 20.23 -2.78 19.48
N LEU A 111 20.80 -1.61 19.17
CA LEU A 111 20.60 -0.37 19.94
C LEU A 111 19.27 0.33 19.61
N ALA A 112 18.80 0.28 18.36
CA ALA A 112 17.45 0.71 17.98
C ALA A 112 16.36 -0.14 18.65
N ARG A 113 16.68 -1.36 19.06
CA ARG A 113 15.81 -2.24 19.86
C ARG A 113 15.50 -1.69 21.26
N GLN A 114 16.13 -0.58 21.68
CA GLN A 114 16.18 -0.15 23.08
C GLN A 114 15.25 1.01 23.48
N SER A 115 14.42 1.56 22.57
CA SER A 115 13.24 2.34 22.95
C SER A 115 11.94 1.66 22.51
N LYS A 116 11.71 0.43 23.00
CA LYS A 116 10.40 -0.22 22.80
C LYS A 116 9.33 0.61 23.52
N CYS A 117 8.51 1.32 22.76
CA CYS A 117 7.21 1.76 23.24
C CYS A 117 6.50 0.50 23.74
N ARG A 118 6.27 0.38 25.05
CA ARG A 118 5.78 -0.88 25.62
C ARG A 118 4.33 -1.16 25.24
N LEU A 119 3.58 -0.11 24.91
CA LEU A 119 2.17 -0.13 24.55
C LEU A 119 1.99 0.43 23.13
N PHE A 120 0.88 0.11 22.50
CA PHE A 120 0.43 0.71 21.26
C PHE A 120 0.04 2.18 21.50
N PRO A 121 0.41 3.10 20.61
CA PRO A 121 -0.07 4.46 20.64
C PRO A 121 -1.61 4.50 20.61
N ARG A 122 -2.23 5.30 21.48
CA ARG A 122 -3.69 5.50 21.50
C ARG A 122 -4.12 6.49 20.42
N LYS A 123 -3.86 6.13 19.17
CA LYS A 123 -4.09 6.96 17.99
C LYS A 123 -4.77 6.12 16.90
N ILE A 124 -5.85 6.63 16.35
CA ILE A 124 -6.60 6.03 15.24
C ILE A 124 -6.35 6.91 14.02
N TRP A 125 -5.92 6.26 12.95
CA TRP A 125 -5.65 6.85 11.67
C TRP A 125 -6.63 6.32 10.63
N GLN A 126 -7.20 7.25 9.87
CA GLN A 126 -7.82 6.95 8.58
C GLN A 126 -7.23 7.90 7.53
N SER A 127 -7.43 7.58 6.25
CA SER A 127 -7.10 8.49 5.15
C SER A 127 -8.29 8.62 4.22
N TRP A 128 -8.61 9.85 3.81
CA TRP A 128 -9.71 10.08 2.88
C TRP A 128 -9.52 11.29 2.00
N LYS A 129 -10.36 11.45 0.99
CA LYS A 129 -10.22 12.52 -0.02
C LYS A 129 -10.33 13.92 0.62
N VAL A 130 -11.26 14.07 1.57
CA VAL A 130 -11.64 15.36 2.18
C VAL A 130 -11.51 15.31 3.69
N ASN A 131 -11.66 16.47 4.34
CA ASN A 131 -11.56 16.55 5.80
C ASN A 131 -12.85 16.04 6.48
N PRO A 132 -12.82 15.67 7.78
CA PRO A 132 -13.97 15.10 8.47
C PRO A 132 -15.26 15.96 8.49
N PHE A 133 -15.17 17.28 8.30
CA PHE A 133 -16.34 18.15 8.21
C PHE A 133 -17.05 18.08 6.85
N GLU A 134 -16.39 17.50 5.85
CA GLU A 134 -16.87 17.37 4.46
C GLU A 134 -17.19 15.90 4.11
N PHE A 135 -17.12 14.98 5.08
CA PHE A 135 -17.49 13.59 4.84
C PHE A 135 -18.96 13.48 4.41
N GLU A 136 -19.19 12.63 3.41
CA GLU A 136 -20.54 12.16 3.10
C GLU A 136 -21.12 11.40 4.31
N GLU A 137 -22.46 11.40 4.44
CA GLU A 137 -23.13 10.84 5.60
C GLU A 137 -22.73 9.38 5.86
N ARG A 138 -22.59 8.58 4.79
CA ARG A 138 -22.12 7.18 4.88
C ARG A 138 -20.76 7.09 5.56
N ASP A 139 -19.76 7.77 5.01
CA ASP A 139 -18.37 7.72 5.49
C ASP A 139 -18.27 8.29 6.91
N LEU A 140 -19.01 9.37 7.19
CA LEU A 140 -19.09 9.98 8.51
C LEU A 140 -19.67 9.03 9.56
N ASN A 141 -20.73 8.31 9.24
CA ASN A 141 -21.35 7.36 10.16
C ASN A 141 -20.41 6.20 10.49
N VAL A 142 -19.70 5.68 9.48
CA VAL A 142 -18.69 4.63 9.67
C VAL A 142 -17.51 5.14 10.50
N ALA A 143 -16.90 6.27 10.12
CA ALA A 143 -15.77 6.87 10.85
C ALA A 143 -16.11 7.23 12.30
N ARG A 144 -17.35 7.66 12.58
CA ARG A 144 -17.82 7.98 13.94
C ARG A 144 -17.84 6.78 14.88
N THR A 145 -17.96 5.56 14.37
CA THR A 145 -17.93 4.36 15.22
C THR A 145 -16.60 4.23 15.97
N TRP A 146 -15.49 4.52 15.30
CA TRP A 146 -14.16 4.50 15.89
C TRP A 146 -14.02 5.46 17.07
N THR A 147 -14.47 6.70 16.91
CA THR A 147 -14.38 7.73 17.97
C THR A 147 -15.37 7.49 19.11
N SER A 148 -16.58 7.02 18.79
CA SER A 148 -17.65 6.77 19.78
C SER A 148 -17.33 5.56 20.67
N ILE A 149 -16.79 4.49 20.08
CA ILE A 149 -16.46 3.26 20.79
C ILE A 149 -15.12 3.38 21.52
N ASN A 150 -14.20 4.21 21.03
CA ASN A 150 -12.86 4.38 21.58
C ASN A 150 -12.60 5.84 22.04
N PRO A 151 -13.36 6.39 23.00
CA PRO A 151 -13.28 7.80 23.38
C PRO A 151 -11.92 8.23 23.98
N GLY A 152 -11.09 7.26 24.39
CA GLY A 152 -9.73 7.49 24.89
C GLY A 152 -8.64 7.53 23.81
N TYR A 153 -9.00 7.42 22.53
CA TYR A 153 -8.06 7.45 21.41
C TYR A 153 -8.13 8.79 20.68
N ARG A 154 -6.96 9.29 20.28
CA ARG A 154 -6.87 10.44 19.38
C ARG A 154 -7.21 9.98 17.97
N TYR A 155 -8.13 10.66 17.31
CA TYR A 155 -8.54 10.36 15.94
C TYR A 155 -7.95 11.39 14.97
N GLU A 156 -7.31 10.91 13.91
CA GLU A 156 -6.70 11.73 12.87
C GLU A 156 -7.02 11.18 11.47
N VAL A 157 -7.21 12.12 10.53
CA VAL A 157 -7.45 11.82 9.13
C VAL A 157 -6.43 12.57 8.29
N LEU A 158 -5.67 11.84 7.47
CA LEU A 158 -4.89 12.43 6.39
C LEU A 158 -5.75 12.56 5.14
N THR A 159 -5.57 13.66 4.43
CA THR A 159 -6.35 13.98 3.24
C THR A 159 -5.48 14.22 2.03
N ASP A 160 -6.10 14.19 0.84
CA ASP A 160 -5.43 14.52 -0.43
C ASP A 160 -4.72 15.90 -0.40
N GLN A 161 -5.12 16.79 0.52
CA GLN A 161 -4.55 18.13 0.67
C GLN A 161 -3.35 18.21 1.63
N ASN A 162 -3.19 17.24 2.55
CA ASN A 162 -2.17 17.31 3.61
C ASN A 162 -1.24 16.09 3.66
N ASP A 163 -1.52 15.04 2.89
CA ASP A 163 -0.76 13.80 2.90
C ASP A 163 0.71 13.97 2.49
N LEU A 164 0.98 14.71 1.41
CA LEU A 164 2.33 15.00 0.94
C LEU A 164 3.11 15.81 1.96
N HIS A 165 2.47 16.79 2.61
CA HIS A 165 3.11 17.57 3.66
C HIS A 165 3.49 16.70 4.87
N TYR A 166 2.63 15.76 5.25
CA TYR A 166 2.95 14.78 6.29
C TYR A 166 4.18 13.93 5.89
N VAL A 167 4.22 13.44 4.64
CA VAL A 167 5.36 12.66 4.13
C VAL A 167 6.64 13.49 4.09
N GLU A 168 6.60 14.71 3.55
CA GLU A 168 7.75 15.62 3.51
C GLU A 168 8.28 15.96 4.90
N THR A 169 7.39 16.19 5.88
CA THR A 169 7.78 16.50 7.25
C THR A 169 8.51 15.34 7.91
N ASN A 170 8.04 14.11 7.70
CA ASN A 170 8.57 12.94 8.42
C ASN A 170 9.72 12.24 7.67
N PHE A 171 9.75 12.32 6.34
CA PHE A 171 10.72 11.63 5.49
C PHE A 171 11.65 12.58 4.73
N GLY A 172 11.39 13.89 4.75
CA GLY A 172 12.29 14.89 4.16
C GLY A 172 13.58 15.11 4.96
N PRO A 173 14.39 16.13 4.58
CA PRO A 173 15.72 16.36 5.14
C PRO A 173 15.76 16.52 6.67
N ASP A 174 14.72 17.13 7.25
CA ASP A 174 14.61 17.38 8.70
C ASP A 174 14.04 16.19 9.48
N GLY A 175 13.47 15.20 8.78
CA GLY A 175 12.89 13.99 9.35
C GLY A 175 13.84 12.81 9.27
N LEU A 176 13.41 11.72 8.62
CA LEU A 176 14.21 10.51 8.42
C LEU A 176 15.21 10.62 7.27
N ASN A 177 15.18 11.73 6.51
CA ASN A 177 16.06 11.98 5.37
C ASN A 177 16.04 10.82 4.34
N ARG A 178 14.83 10.47 3.89
CA ARG A 178 14.51 9.50 2.84
C ARG A 178 13.92 10.23 1.62
N PRO A 179 14.75 10.96 0.85
CA PRO A 179 14.29 11.71 -0.31
C PRO A 179 13.64 10.80 -1.38
N ASP A 180 14.09 9.56 -1.47
CA ASP A 180 13.51 8.53 -2.35
C ASP A 180 12.03 8.23 -2.04
N ILE A 181 11.65 8.17 -0.76
CA ILE A 181 10.24 8.02 -0.34
C ILE A 181 9.44 9.27 -0.73
N VAL A 182 9.98 10.46 -0.44
CA VAL A 182 9.31 11.74 -0.71
C VAL A 182 9.08 11.94 -2.22
N GLU A 183 10.11 11.69 -3.03
CA GLU A 183 10.06 11.83 -4.49
C GLU A 183 9.12 10.80 -5.13
N THR A 184 9.16 9.55 -4.67
CA THR A 184 8.24 8.50 -5.13
C THR A 184 6.80 8.88 -4.78
N TYR A 185 6.53 9.24 -3.52
CA TYR A 185 5.18 9.60 -3.07
C TYR A 185 4.61 10.80 -3.84
N ARG A 186 5.45 11.81 -4.13
CA ARG A 186 5.07 12.97 -4.94
C ARG A 186 4.73 12.60 -6.39
N SER A 187 5.39 11.56 -6.93
CA SER A 187 5.22 11.13 -8.32
C SER A 187 3.98 10.25 -8.54
N LEU A 188 3.40 9.69 -7.48
CA LEU A 188 2.24 8.81 -7.56
C LEU A 188 0.96 9.57 -7.97
N THR A 189 0.32 9.10 -9.04
CA THR A 189 -0.98 9.58 -9.53
C THR A 189 -2.11 8.61 -9.19
N ALA A 190 -1.82 7.30 -9.17
CA ALA A 190 -2.76 6.26 -8.78
C ALA A 190 -3.12 6.39 -7.29
N LYS A 191 -4.37 6.78 -7.01
CA LYS A 191 -4.86 7.07 -5.66
C LYS A 191 -4.75 5.88 -4.71
N ILE A 192 -4.99 4.66 -5.20
CA ILE A 192 -4.91 3.45 -4.39
C ILE A 192 -3.49 3.16 -3.91
N ILE A 193 -2.49 3.27 -4.81
CA ILE A 193 -1.07 3.09 -4.46
C ILE A 193 -0.63 4.16 -3.46
N LYS A 194 -1.10 5.40 -3.66
CA LYS A 194 -0.82 6.50 -2.74
C LYS A 194 -1.38 6.22 -1.35
N ALA A 195 -2.63 5.75 -1.26
CA ALA A 195 -3.26 5.37 0.01
C ALA A 195 -2.56 4.17 0.69
N ASP A 196 -2.21 3.14 -0.09
CA ASP A 196 -1.47 1.98 0.40
C ASP A 196 -0.10 2.39 0.96
N LEU A 197 0.69 3.15 0.21
CA LEU A 197 1.98 3.62 0.69
C LEU A 197 1.84 4.52 1.92
N LEU A 198 0.86 5.43 1.92
CA LEU A 198 0.63 6.36 3.03
C LEU A 198 0.35 5.61 4.34
N ARG A 199 -0.47 4.55 4.33
CA ARG A 199 -0.79 3.81 5.56
C ARG A 199 0.45 3.20 6.19
N TYR A 200 1.36 2.64 5.39
CA TYR A 200 2.60 2.07 5.90
C TYR A 200 3.56 3.14 6.44
N LEU A 201 3.64 4.29 5.77
CA LEU A 201 4.46 5.41 6.22
C LEU A 201 3.97 5.97 7.56
N VAL A 202 2.66 6.17 7.70
CA VAL A 202 2.02 6.61 8.95
C VAL A 202 2.27 5.60 10.07
N MET A 203 2.05 4.32 9.79
CA MET A 203 2.21 3.27 10.79
C MET A 203 3.68 3.04 11.19
N TYR A 204 4.64 3.36 10.32
CA TYR A 204 6.05 3.38 10.67
C TYR A 204 6.42 4.57 11.58
N VAL A 205 5.89 5.76 11.30
CA VAL A 205 6.23 6.99 12.04
C VAL A 205 5.53 7.03 13.39
N ASP A 206 4.20 6.95 13.37
CA ASP A 206 3.35 7.19 14.54
C ASP A 206 2.90 5.88 15.20
N GLY A 207 2.68 4.83 14.40
CA GLY A 207 1.98 3.63 14.85
C GLY A 207 0.54 3.95 15.29
N GLY A 208 0.01 3.13 16.20
CA GLY A 208 -1.37 3.19 16.66
C GLY A 208 -2.22 2.19 15.90
N VAL A 209 -3.40 2.63 15.47
CA VAL A 209 -4.39 1.85 14.72
C VAL A 209 -4.61 2.54 13.39
N TYR A 210 -4.53 1.78 12.30
CA TYR A 210 -5.00 2.23 11.00
C TYR A 210 -6.30 1.50 10.66
N ALA A 211 -7.24 2.20 10.03
CA ALA A 211 -8.43 1.62 9.42
C ALA A 211 -8.81 2.40 8.15
N ASP A 212 -9.20 1.70 7.09
CA ASP A 212 -9.81 2.34 5.92
C ASP A 212 -11.10 3.09 6.31
N ILE A 213 -11.48 4.10 5.53
CA ILE A 213 -12.59 5.01 5.90
C ILE A 213 -13.94 4.29 6.01
N ASP A 214 -14.11 3.20 5.26
CA ASP A 214 -15.32 2.39 5.17
C ASP A 214 -15.23 1.12 6.02
N VAL A 215 -14.40 1.18 7.07
CA VAL A 215 -14.35 0.18 8.13
C VAL A 215 -15.11 0.67 9.36
N GLU A 216 -16.16 -0.04 9.72
CA GLU A 216 -16.91 0.15 10.95
C GLU A 216 -16.22 -0.57 12.12
N ALA A 217 -16.02 0.11 13.24
CA ALA A 217 -15.64 -0.53 14.50
C ALA A 217 -16.89 -1.17 15.14
N LEU A 218 -16.89 -2.48 15.35
CA LEU A 218 -17.97 -3.19 16.04
C LEU A 218 -17.70 -3.35 17.54
N ARG A 219 -16.42 -3.30 17.91
CA ARG A 219 -15.92 -3.54 19.27
C ARG A 219 -14.83 -2.54 19.64
N PRO A 220 -14.65 -2.25 20.93
CA PRO A 220 -13.56 -1.42 21.40
C PRO A 220 -12.20 -2.09 21.20
N LEU A 221 -11.16 -1.28 21.00
CA LEU A 221 -9.79 -1.71 20.70
C LEU A 221 -9.14 -2.54 21.81
N ASP A 222 -9.60 -2.38 23.05
CA ASP A 222 -9.19 -3.24 24.17
C ASP A 222 -9.59 -4.72 23.97
N ARG A 223 -10.58 -5.01 23.11
CA ARG A 223 -10.97 -6.38 22.73
C ARG A 223 -10.18 -6.96 21.57
N PHE A 224 -9.34 -6.17 20.90
CA PHE A 224 -8.56 -6.66 19.77
C PHE A 224 -7.41 -7.56 20.22
N ILE A 225 -6.99 -7.45 21.49
CA ILE A 225 -6.00 -8.31 22.10
C ILE A 225 -6.73 -9.23 23.08
N PRO A 226 -6.87 -10.55 22.79
CA PRO A 226 -7.47 -11.48 23.72
C PRO A 226 -6.76 -11.49 25.07
N GLU A 227 -7.51 -11.64 26.17
CA GLU A 227 -7.00 -11.55 27.57
C GLU A 227 -5.79 -12.46 27.87
N ARG A 228 -5.64 -13.55 27.12
CA ARG A 228 -4.50 -14.49 27.27
C ARG A 228 -3.16 -13.92 26.78
N PHE A 229 -3.17 -12.80 26.06
CA PHE A 229 -1.97 -12.13 25.56
C PHE A 229 -1.70 -10.83 26.31
N ASN A 230 -0.42 -10.46 26.39
CA ASN A 230 0.02 -9.19 26.93
C ASN A 230 0.49 -8.28 25.79
N GLU A 231 -0.05 -7.06 25.73
CA GLU A 231 0.31 -6.03 24.78
C GLU A 231 1.83 -5.73 24.73
N ALA A 232 2.52 -5.90 25.85
CA ALA A 232 3.97 -5.70 25.92
C ALA A 232 4.77 -6.70 25.06
N ASP A 233 4.20 -7.87 24.76
CA ASP A 233 4.87 -8.98 24.07
C ASP A 233 4.70 -8.92 22.55
N MET A 234 3.91 -7.97 22.05
CA MET A 234 3.62 -7.82 20.63
C MET A 234 3.94 -6.42 20.13
N ASP A 235 4.27 -6.35 18.86
CA ASP A 235 4.63 -5.14 18.14
C ASP A 235 3.59 -4.77 17.07
N LEU A 236 2.83 -5.76 16.61
CA LEU A 236 1.75 -5.61 15.64
C LEU A 236 0.55 -6.50 16.02
N VAL A 237 -0.66 -6.05 15.67
CA VAL A 237 -1.88 -6.85 15.64
C VAL A 237 -2.49 -6.74 14.25
N ILE A 238 -2.68 -7.89 13.59
CA ILE A 238 -3.25 -8.01 12.24
C ILE A 238 -4.33 -9.08 12.26
N GLY A 239 -5.18 -9.13 11.24
CA GLY A 239 -6.15 -10.22 11.05
C GLY A 239 -5.89 -10.99 9.77
N VAL A 240 -6.33 -12.24 9.71
CA VAL A 240 -6.49 -12.94 8.43
C VAL A 240 -7.63 -12.27 7.65
N GLU A 241 -7.41 -11.98 6.38
CA GLU A 241 -8.42 -11.47 5.46
C GLU A 241 -8.96 -12.60 4.59
N ILE A 242 -8.10 -13.21 3.77
CA ILE A 242 -8.44 -14.35 2.91
C ILE A 242 -7.58 -15.54 3.32
N ASP A 243 -8.23 -16.68 3.54
CA ASP A 243 -7.63 -17.99 3.79
C ASP A 243 -8.27 -19.03 2.88
N GLU A 244 -7.75 -19.12 1.65
CA GLU A 244 -8.23 -20.02 0.59
C GLU A 244 -7.05 -20.75 -0.09
N PRO A 245 -6.21 -21.47 0.68
CA PRO A 245 -4.93 -21.99 0.17
C PRO A 245 -5.06 -23.02 -0.94
N ASP A 246 -6.25 -23.61 -1.14
CA ASP A 246 -6.53 -24.51 -2.26
C ASP A 246 -6.36 -23.85 -3.63
N PHE A 247 -6.44 -22.52 -3.70
CA PHE A 247 -6.21 -21.75 -4.92
C PHE A 247 -4.79 -21.20 -5.05
N ASN A 248 -3.84 -21.54 -4.17
CA ASN A 248 -2.48 -21.00 -4.17
C ASN A 248 -1.78 -21.11 -5.53
N ASP A 249 -2.01 -22.22 -6.23
CA ASP A 249 -1.37 -22.52 -7.52
C ASP A 249 -2.20 -22.04 -8.72
N HIS A 250 -3.37 -21.44 -8.49
CA HIS A 250 -4.22 -20.89 -9.55
C HIS A 250 -3.61 -19.59 -10.09
N ALA A 251 -3.50 -19.46 -11.41
CA ALA A 251 -2.80 -18.33 -12.05
C ALA A 251 -3.33 -16.94 -11.65
N ILE A 252 -4.67 -16.77 -11.60
CA ILE A 252 -5.32 -15.49 -11.25
C ILE A 252 -5.60 -15.36 -9.74
N LEU A 253 -6.15 -16.39 -9.09
CA LEU A 253 -6.55 -16.33 -7.69
C LEU A 253 -5.41 -16.56 -6.69
N GLY A 254 -4.38 -17.31 -7.07
CA GLY A 254 -3.27 -17.71 -6.19
C GLY A 254 -2.61 -16.55 -5.47
N PRO A 255 -2.19 -15.49 -6.17
CA PRO A 255 -1.55 -14.33 -5.55
C PRO A 255 -2.38 -13.65 -4.46
N LYS A 256 -3.71 -13.81 -4.45
CA LYS A 256 -4.66 -13.18 -3.52
C LYS A 256 -5.40 -14.17 -2.62
N SER A 257 -5.08 -15.46 -2.73
CA SER A 257 -5.76 -16.54 -2.00
C SER A 257 -5.39 -16.64 -0.52
N GLN A 258 -4.32 -15.97 -0.11
CA GLN A 258 -3.75 -16.03 1.23
C GLN A 258 -3.30 -14.62 1.62
N SER A 259 -4.07 -13.94 2.46
CA SER A 259 -3.76 -12.57 2.82
C SER A 259 -4.08 -12.22 4.27
N PHE A 260 -3.19 -11.46 4.89
CA PHE A 260 -3.50 -10.67 6.06
C PHE A 260 -4.17 -9.37 5.65
N CYS A 261 -5.11 -8.94 6.49
CA CYS A 261 -5.81 -7.68 6.38
C CYS A 261 -4.83 -6.50 6.49
N GLN A 262 -4.72 -5.72 5.42
CA GLN A 262 -3.94 -4.49 5.38
C GLN A 262 -4.77 -3.22 5.64
N TRP A 263 -6.10 -3.31 5.49
CA TRP A 263 -7.02 -2.18 5.61
C TRP A 263 -7.41 -1.91 7.07
N THR A 264 -7.05 -2.78 8.01
CA THR A 264 -7.06 -2.51 9.45
C THR A 264 -5.96 -3.28 10.16
N PHE A 265 -5.11 -2.57 10.89
CA PHE A 265 -4.09 -3.18 11.73
C PHE A 265 -3.58 -2.22 12.81
N ILE A 266 -2.93 -2.79 13.82
CA ILE A 266 -2.34 -2.07 14.94
C ILE A 266 -0.83 -2.27 14.89
N SER A 267 -0.06 -1.19 15.12
CA SER A 267 1.40 -1.25 15.12
C SER A 267 1.99 -0.33 16.16
N LYS A 268 3.07 -0.76 16.81
CA LYS A 268 4.00 0.18 17.47
C LYS A 268 4.74 0.97 16.38
N PRO A 269 5.25 2.18 16.67
CA PRO A 269 6.08 2.90 15.71
C PRO A 269 7.41 2.17 15.48
N ARG A 270 8.08 2.51 14.36
CA ARG A 270 9.42 2.05 13.98
C ARG A 270 9.57 0.54 13.78
N GLN A 271 8.49 -0.13 13.36
CA GLN A 271 8.55 -1.57 13.09
C GLN A 271 9.28 -1.87 11.78
N PRO A 272 10.30 -2.76 11.78
CA PRO A 272 11.08 -3.06 10.58
C PRO A 272 10.25 -3.55 9.40
N VAL A 273 9.18 -4.31 9.65
CA VAL A 273 8.26 -4.79 8.60
C VAL A 273 7.64 -3.66 7.78
N MET A 274 7.28 -2.53 8.40
CA MET A 274 6.69 -1.40 7.68
C MET A 274 7.70 -0.78 6.72
N MET A 275 8.94 -0.57 7.18
CA MET A 275 10.00 -0.01 6.31
C MET A 275 10.45 -1.01 5.23
N ARG A 276 10.47 -2.30 5.54
CA ARG A 276 10.73 -3.36 4.57
C ARG A 276 9.71 -3.35 3.44
N LEU A 277 8.42 -3.26 3.79
CA LEU A 277 7.33 -3.18 2.83
C LEU A 277 7.42 -1.90 1.99
N VAL A 278 7.64 -0.74 2.62
CA VAL A 278 7.85 0.54 1.93
C VAL A 278 8.99 0.41 0.91
N ASN A 279 10.17 -0.07 1.30
CA ASN A 279 11.29 -0.21 0.38
C ASN A 279 10.98 -1.16 -0.79
N ARG A 280 10.29 -2.27 -0.53
CA ARG A 280 9.84 -3.18 -1.59
C ARG A 280 8.87 -2.51 -2.56
N ILE A 281 7.95 -1.69 -2.07
CA ILE A 281 7.02 -0.92 -2.93
C ILE A 281 7.79 0.06 -3.82
N LEU A 282 8.80 0.74 -3.28
CA LEU A 282 9.65 1.66 -4.04
C LEU A 282 10.41 0.91 -5.15
N GLU A 283 11.00 -0.24 -4.83
CA GLU A 283 11.69 -1.11 -5.79
C GLU A 283 10.71 -1.62 -6.86
N TRP A 284 9.53 -2.09 -6.47
CA TRP A 284 8.49 -2.56 -7.37
C TRP A 284 8.02 -1.47 -8.34
N LEU A 285 7.77 -0.25 -7.86
CA LEU A 285 7.42 0.89 -8.71
C LEU A 285 8.55 1.24 -9.69
N HIS A 286 9.80 1.16 -9.24
CA HIS A 286 10.96 1.39 -10.08
C HIS A 286 11.07 0.32 -11.18
N ASP A 287 10.91 -0.96 -10.84
CA ASP A 287 10.97 -2.06 -11.79
C ASP A 287 9.86 -1.97 -12.83
N HIS A 288 8.63 -1.63 -12.43
CA HIS A 288 7.52 -1.38 -13.37
C HIS A 288 7.80 -0.17 -14.27
N SER A 289 8.39 0.90 -13.73
CA SER A 289 8.80 2.09 -14.48
C SER A 289 9.82 1.74 -15.57
N VAL A 290 10.84 0.94 -15.22
CA VAL A 290 11.85 0.46 -16.17
C VAL A 290 11.23 -0.48 -17.22
N LYS A 291 10.40 -1.43 -16.79
CA LYS A 291 9.75 -2.42 -17.67
C LYS A 291 8.83 -1.78 -18.70
N GLN A 292 8.06 -0.77 -18.30
CA GLN A 292 7.16 -0.05 -19.21
C GLN A 292 7.84 1.09 -19.97
N GLY A 293 9.04 1.52 -19.54
CA GLY A 293 9.72 2.70 -20.08
C GLY A 293 8.96 4.00 -19.80
N LYS A 294 8.17 4.03 -18.72
CA LYS A 294 7.31 5.16 -18.32
C LYS A 294 7.72 5.68 -16.95
N PRO A 295 7.60 7.00 -16.67
CA PRO A 295 7.78 7.50 -15.31
C PRO A 295 6.71 6.92 -14.36
N ILE A 296 6.97 6.93 -13.05
CA ILE A 296 6.05 6.42 -12.02
C ILE A 296 4.65 7.04 -12.12
N SER A 297 4.55 8.31 -12.51
CA SER A 297 3.28 9.03 -12.67
C SER A 297 2.37 8.47 -13.76
N ASP A 298 2.94 7.76 -14.72
CA ASP A 298 2.27 7.31 -15.95
C ASP A 298 2.24 5.78 -16.04
N LEU A 299 2.49 5.09 -14.93
CA LEU A 299 2.39 3.64 -14.86
C LEU A 299 0.95 3.19 -15.08
N GLU A 300 0.80 2.22 -15.98
CA GLU A 300 -0.45 1.49 -16.18
C GLU A 300 -0.35 0.17 -15.41
N LEU A 301 -1.20 0.02 -14.40
CA LEU A 301 -1.20 -1.14 -13.51
C LEU A 301 -2.59 -1.75 -13.52
N ASP A 302 -2.65 -3.06 -13.61
CA ASP A 302 -3.92 -3.79 -13.50
C ASP A 302 -4.29 -4.04 -12.04
N PHE A 303 -5.43 -4.70 -11.80
CA PHE A 303 -5.86 -4.99 -10.44
C PHE A 303 -4.85 -5.86 -9.67
N ASP A 304 -4.29 -6.87 -10.31
CA ASP A 304 -3.42 -7.86 -9.65
C ASP A 304 -2.03 -7.27 -9.37
N ASP A 305 -1.55 -6.36 -10.22
CA ASP A 305 -0.38 -5.51 -9.96
C ASP A 305 -0.55 -4.73 -8.64
N ILE A 306 -1.71 -4.10 -8.40
CA ILE A 306 -1.95 -3.35 -7.16
C ILE A 306 -1.94 -4.28 -5.94
N ILE A 307 -2.65 -5.41 -6.03
CA ILE A 307 -2.74 -6.37 -4.92
C ILE A 307 -1.38 -6.94 -4.52
N SER A 308 -0.56 -7.29 -5.52
CA SER A 308 0.76 -7.91 -5.32
C SER A 308 1.88 -6.90 -5.05
N GLY A 309 1.74 -5.66 -5.52
CA GLY A 309 2.75 -4.61 -5.41
C GLY A 309 2.66 -3.81 -4.12
N THR A 310 1.46 -3.31 -3.78
CA THR A 310 1.25 -2.42 -2.61
C THR A 310 0.16 -2.90 -1.66
N GLY A 311 -0.71 -3.79 -2.15
CA GLY A 311 -1.88 -4.27 -1.47
C GLY A 311 -1.64 -5.43 -0.49
N PRO A 312 -2.70 -6.23 -0.21
CA PRO A 312 -2.68 -7.22 0.86
C PRO A 312 -1.62 -8.32 0.66
N SER A 313 -1.30 -8.71 -0.57
CA SER A 313 -0.30 -9.75 -0.82
C SER A 313 1.12 -9.25 -0.52
N ALA A 314 1.46 -8.02 -0.93
CA ALA A 314 2.73 -7.39 -0.59
C ALA A 314 2.91 -7.27 0.94
N PHE A 315 1.86 -6.84 1.63
CA PHE A 315 1.82 -6.75 3.09
C PHE A 315 2.02 -8.12 3.74
N THR A 316 1.32 -9.14 3.25
CA THR A 316 1.38 -10.51 3.76
C THR A 316 2.78 -11.10 3.66
N GLU A 317 3.40 -10.98 2.49
CA GLU A 317 4.76 -11.46 2.27
C GLU A 317 5.78 -10.75 3.18
N ALA A 318 5.64 -9.43 3.35
CA ALA A 318 6.52 -8.67 4.24
C ALA A 318 6.38 -9.12 5.71
N VAL A 319 5.15 -9.39 6.16
CA VAL A 319 4.86 -9.88 7.52
C VAL A 319 5.42 -11.30 7.73
N LEU A 320 5.19 -12.23 6.81
CA LEU A 320 5.72 -13.59 6.91
C LEU A 320 7.25 -13.60 6.92
N ALA A 321 7.88 -12.77 6.08
CA ALA A 321 9.32 -12.60 6.07
C ALA A 321 9.85 -12.03 7.40
N GLU A 322 9.14 -11.05 7.98
CA GLU A 322 9.50 -10.50 9.29
C GLU A 322 9.36 -11.53 10.41
N MET A 323 8.25 -12.28 10.45
CA MET A 323 8.06 -13.37 11.42
C MET A 323 9.18 -14.40 11.30
N SER A 324 9.54 -14.76 10.07
CA SER A 324 10.62 -15.71 9.80
C SER A 324 11.96 -15.20 10.33
N ALA A 325 12.28 -13.94 10.03
CA ALA A 325 13.50 -13.30 10.52
C ALA A 325 13.55 -13.20 12.06
N ARG A 326 12.43 -12.90 12.71
CA ARG A 326 12.35 -12.75 14.17
C ARG A 326 12.41 -14.07 14.93
N THR A 327 11.86 -15.13 14.35
CA THR A 327 11.84 -16.46 14.98
C THR A 327 13.07 -17.30 14.64
N GLY A 328 13.78 -16.96 13.57
CA GLY A 328 14.89 -17.75 13.05
C GLY A 328 14.44 -19.05 12.36
N GLN A 329 13.15 -19.18 12.05
CA GLN A 329 12.54 -20.32 11.37
C GLN A 329 11.66 -19.82 10.24
N GLU A 330 11.51 -20.60 9.17
CA GLU A 330 10.60 -20.25 8.09
C GLU A 330 9.15 -20.30 8.58
N VAL A 331 8.44 -19.17 8.46
CA VAL A 331 7.02 -19.03 8.77
C VAL A 331 6.27 -18.84 7.45
N THR A 332 5.42 -19.83 7.13
CA THR A 332 4.58 -19.82 5.93
C THR A 332 3.10 -19.70 6.30
N TRP A 333 2.25 -19.47 5.30
CA TRP A 333 0.80 -19.35 5.49
C TRP A 333 0.15 -20.55 6.18
N LYS A 334 0.73 -21.75 6.07
CA LYS A 334 0.28 -22.95 6.79
C LYS A 334 0.14 -22.72 8.31
N THR A 335 0.89 -21.77 8.86
CA THR A 335 0.80 -21.38 10.27
C THR A 335 -0.55 -20.71 10.61
N PHE A 336 -1.15 -20.02 9.65
CA PHE A 336 -2.33 -19.17 9.79
C PHE A 336 -3.57 -19.68 9.05
N HIS A 337 -3.43 -20.76 8.29
CA HIS A 337 -4.56 -21.50 7.73
C HIS A 337 -5.43 -22.13 8.83
N ASP A 338 -6.74 -21.99 8.70
CA ASP A 338 -7.80 -22.58 9.55
C ASP A 338 -7.50 -22.43 11.05
N ILE A 339 -7.14 -21.21 11.46
CA ILE A 339 -6.84 -20.94 12.86
C ILE A 339 -8.13 -20.76 13.67
N PRO A 340 -8.40 -21.59 14.68
CA PRO A 340 -9.59 -21.46 15.52
C PRO A 340 -9.45 -20.31 16.54
N GLU A 341 -8.21 -19.85 16.76
CA GLU A 341 -7.91 -18.77 17.69
C GLU A 341 -6.67 -17.98 17.25
N SER A 342 -6.56 -16.74 17.74
CA SER A 342 -5.42 -15.87 17.45
C SER A 342 -4.06 -16.48 17.84
N LYS A 343 -3.04 -16.26 17.00
CA LYS A 343 -1.67 -16.76 17.19
C LYS A 343 -0.66 -15.60 17.30
N LEU A 344 0.25 -15.69 18.26
CA LEU A 344 1.37 -14.75 18.40
C LEU A 344 2.66 -15.38 17.85
N VAL A 345 3.20 -14.82 16.77
CA VAL A 345 4.42 -15.32 16.11
C VAL A 345 5.38 -14.17 15.89
N GLY A 346 6.63 -14.27 16.39
CA GLY A 346 7.63 -13.21 16.23
C GLY A 346 7.21 -11.85 16.81
N GLY A 347 6.35 -11.83 17.84
CA GLY A 347 5.80 -10.58 18.38
C GLY A 347 4.72 -9.95 17.49
N ILE A 348 4.15 -10.68 16.54
CA ILE A 348 3.01 -10.23 15.72
C ILE A 348 1.81 -11.10 16.07
N LEU A 349 0.74 -10.47 16.59
CA LEU A 349 -0.51 -11.15 16.90
C LEU A 349 -1.39 -11.21 15.64
N VAL A 350 -1.70 -12.42 15.19
CA VAL A 350 -2.60 -12.67 14.07
C VAL A 350 -3.95 -13.11 14.62
N LEU A 351 -5.00 -12.35 14.30
CA LEU A 351 -6.39 -12.65 14.63
C LEU A 351 -7.03 -13.54 13.58
N THR A 352 -8.09 -14.24 13.97
CA THR A 352 -8.85 -15.11 13.07
C THR A 352 -9.53 -14.30 11.96
N VAL A 353 -9.90 -14.97 10.88
CA VAL A 353 -10.66 -14.39 9.77
C VAL A 353 -11.95 -13.72 10.24
N GLU A 354 -12.74 -14.36 11.10
CA GLU A 354 -13.98 -13.78 11.65
C GLU A 354 -13.72 -12.51 12.47
N ALA A 355 -12.51 -12.26 12.98
CA ALA A 355 -12.23 -11.05 13.73
C ALA A 355 -12.26 -9.80 12.84
N PHE A 356 -11.62 -9.85 11.67
CA PHE A 356 -11.50 -8.69 10.77
C PHE A 356 -12.35 -8.84 9.51
N ALA A 357 -12.35 -10.00 8.86
CA ALA A 357 -13.10 -10.24 7.64
C ALA A 357 -14.48 -10.89 7.89
N ALA A 358 -15.15 -10.59 9.00
CA ALA A 358 -16.45 -11.21 9.31
C ALA A 358 -17.47 -11.02 8.17
N GLY A 359 -18.25 -12.04 7.86
CA GLY A 359 -19.35 -11.94 6.88
C GLY A 359 -18.93 -11.87 5.42
N GLN A 360 -17.65 -12.10 5.11
CA GLN A 360 -17.19 -12.34 3.74
C GLN A 360 -17.62 -13.74 3.25
N GLY A 361 -17.83 -13.88 1.94
CA GLY A 361 -18.31 -15.13 1.35
C GLY A 361 -17.24 -16.22 1.17
N HIS A 362 -16.14 -16.17 1.93
CA HIS A 362 -15.01 -17.09 1.88
C HIS A 362 -14.45 -17.36 3.29
N SER A 363 -13.53 -18.33 3.38
CA SER A 363 -12.70 -18.58 4.56
C SER A 363 -13.49 -18.81 5.85
N ASP A 364 -14.72 -19.33 5.75
CA ASP A 364 -15.66 -19.53 6.86
C ASP A 364 -15.75 -18.32 7.80
N SER A 365 -15.75 -17.12 7.24
CA SER A 365 -15.62 -15.87 7.99
C SER A 365 -16.79 -15.51 8.93
N GLY A 366 -17.79 -16.38 9.05
CA GLY A 366 -18.91 -16.19 9.96
C GLY A 366 -19.79 -15.00 9.58
N ASN A 367 -20.13 -14.16 10.56
CA ASN A 367 -21.00 -13.00 10.34
C ASN A 367 -20.69 -11.86 11.32
N HIS A 368 -21.11 -10.63 10.98
CA HIS A 368 -20.84 -9.44 11.79
C HIS A 368 -21.49 -9.42 13.19
N ASN A 369 -22.47 -10.29 13.46
CA ASN A 369 -23.08 -10.40 14.80
C ASN A 369 -22.29 -11.34 15.72
N ALA A 370 -21.29 -12.05 15.19
CA ALA A 370 -20.44 -12.92 15.98
C ALA A 370 -19.74 -12.13 17.10
N ARG A 371 -19.50 -12.80 18.23
CA ARG A 371 -18.81 -12.18 19.36
C ARG A 371 -17.36 -11.83 19.01
N SER A 372 -16.76 -12.62 18.14
CA SER A 372 -15.39 -12.51 17.63
C SER A 372 -15.22 -11.39 16.62
N ALA A 373 -16.29 -10.97 15.93
CA ALA A 373 -16.23 -9.89 14.95
C ALA A 373 -15.88 -8.56 15.63
N LEU A 374 -14.76 -7.95 15.21
CA LEU A 374 -14.22 -6.71 15.78
C LEU A 374 -14.47 -5.50 14.89
N VAL A 375 -14.45 -5.71 13.58
CA VAL A 375 -14.68 -4.68 12.57
C VAL A 375 -15.58 -5.20 11.45
N LYS A 376 -16.11 -4.28 10.64
CA LYS A 376 -16.88 -4.58 9.44
C LYS A 376 -16.42 -3.68 8.31
N HIS A 377 -15.94 -4.28 7.23
CA HIS A 377 -15.51 -3.56 6.04
C HIS A 377 -16.67 -3.48 5.03
N HIS A 378 -16.92 -2.30 4.47
CA HIS A 378 -18.04 -2.07 3.54
C HIS A 378 -17.65 -2.15 2.04
N TYR A 379 -16.36 -2.21 1.68
CA TYR A 379 -15.84 -2.51 0.32
C TYR A 379 -16.32 -1.60 -0.83
N HIS A 380 -16.82 -0.41 -0.54
CA HIS A 380 -17.51 0.41 -1.54
C HIS A 380 -17.12 1.88 -1.53
N ALA A 381 -16.24 2.34 -0.62
CA ALA A 381 -15.96 3.78 -0.57
C ALA A 381 -15.02 4.27 -1.66
N SER A 382 -13.91 3.57 -1.86
CA SER A 382 -12.83 4.04 -2.74
C SER A 382 -13.15 3.89 -4.23
N GLY A 383 -13.90 2.84 -4.61
CA GLY A 383 -14.21 2.51 -6.01
C GLY A 383 -12.98 2.19 -6.87
N TRP A 384 -11.80 2.00 -6.25
CA TRP A 384 -10.55 1.78 -6.97
C TRP A 384 -10.54 0.54 -7.87
N PRO A 385 -11.25 -0.58 -7.56
CA PRO A 385 -11.28 -1.74 -8.45
C PRO A 385 -11.89 -1.42 -9.82
N ASN A 386 -12.71 -0.37 -9.93
CA ASN A 386 -13.30 0.06 -11.20
C ASN A 386 -12.32 0.89 -12.06
N THR A 387 -11.18 1.30 -11.48
CA THR A 387 -10.15 2.11 -12.16
C THR A 387 -8.93 1.29 -12.58
N HIS A 388 -8.84 0.03 -12.17
CA HIS A 388 -7.76 -0.89 -12.52
C HIS A 388 -8.39 -2.18 -13.05
N PRO A 389 -8.23 -2.50 -14.33
CA PRO A 389 -8.94 -3.61 -14.95
C PRO A 389 -8.50 -4.94 -14.33
N ARG A 390 -9.46 -5.86 -14.17
CA ARG A 390 -9.16 -7.26 -13.89
C ARG A 390 -8.95 -8.01 -15.18
N PHE A 391 -8.31 -9.18 -15.08
CA PHE A 391 -8.37 -10.14 -16.17
C PHE A 391 -9.83 -10.55 -16.43
N LYS A 392 -10.32 -10.29 -17.64
CA LYS A 392 -11.68 -10.63 -18.08
C LYS A 392 -11.62 -11.51 -19.31
N HIS A 393 -12.04 -12.77 -19.18
CA HIS A 393 -12.17 -13.67 -20.33
C HIS A 393 -13.32 -13.16 -21.23
N PRO A 394 -13.14 -13.11 -22.57
CA PRO A 394 -14.12 -12.50 -23.46
C PRO A 394 -15.50 -13.17 -23.45
N LEU A 395 -15.57 -14.46 -23.11
CA LEU A 395 -16.84 -15.20 -22.99
C LEU A 395 -17.37 -15.34 -21.56
N TYR A 396 -16.45 -15.52 -20.60
CA TYR A 396 -16.78 -16.03 -19.27
C TYR A 396 -16.56 -15.00 -18.16
N GLY A 397 -16.12 -13.79 -18.53
CA GLY A 397 -15.88 -12.72 -17.57
C GLY A 397 -14.68 -12.99 -16.66
N GLU A 398 -14.75 -12.41 -15.46
CA GLU A 398 -13.72 -12.49 -14.42
C GLU A 398 -13.96 -13.71 -13.53
N VAL A 399 -12.91 -14.44 -13.17
CA VAL A 399 -13.02 -15.63 -12.31
C VAL A 399 -13.42 -15.24 -10.88
N GLU A 400 -13.11 -14.03 -10.43
CA GLU A 400 -13.44 -13.53 -9.09
C GLU A 400 -14.95 -13.42 -8.83
N GLN A 401 -15.79 -13.41 -9.88
CA GLN A 401 -17.24 -13.49 -9.73
C GLN A 401 -17.70 -14.81 -9.10
N CYS A 402 -16.85 -15.85 -9.16
CA CYS A 402 -17.10 -17.10 -8.45
C CYS A 402 -16.97 -16.97 -6.92
N ASN A 403 -16.37 -15.89 -6.41
CA ASN A 403 -16.20 -15.62 -4.98
C ASN A 403 -15.70 -16.87 -4.22
N TRP A 404 -14.57 -17.43 -4.67
CA TRP A 404 -13.90 -18.60 -4.06
C TRP A 404 -14.69 -19.92 -4.11
N ASN A 405 -15.85 -19.97 -4.77
CA ASN A 405 -16.58 -21.22 -4.94
C ASN A 405 -15.81 -22.19 -5.86
N LYS A 406 -15.29 -23.28 -5.27
CA LYS A 406 -14.46 -24.28 -5.96
C LYS A 406 -15.08 -24.84 -7.24
N GLN A 407 -16.38 -25.13 -7.24
CA GLN A 407 -17.05 -25.67 -8.43
C GLN A 407 -17.12 -24.62 -9.53
N CYS A 408 -17.52 -23.39 -9.19
CA CYS A 408 -17.58 -22.28 -10.15
C CYS A 408 -16.20 -21.99 -10.77
N VAL A 409 -15.15 -21.95 -9.95
CA VAL A 409 -13.77 -21.74 -10.45
C VAL A 409 -13.35 -22.89 -11.36
N ALA A 410 -13.59 -24.15 -10.96
CA ALA A 410 -13.27 -25.31 -11.80
C ALA A 410 -14.04 -25.30 -13.14
N ASP A 411 -15.30 -24.89 -13.13
CA ASP A 411 -16.11 -24.74 -14.35
C ASP A 411 -15.55 -23.62 -15.23
N TRP A 412 -15.15 -22.49 -14.64
CA TRP A 412 -14.51 -21.39 -15.37
C TRP A 412 -13.18 -21.83 -16.00
N ASP A 413 -12.33 -22.54 -15.27
CA ASP A 413 -11.05 -23.08 -15.76
C ASP A 413 -11.27 -24.08 -16.91
N ALA A 414 -12.21 -25.01 -16.75
CA ALA A 414 -12.52 -26.00 -17.79
C ALA A 414 -13.06 -25.33 -19.05
N ASN A 415 -13.94 -24.34 -18.90
CA ASN A 415 -14.54 -23.62 -20.02
C ASN A 415 -13.52 -22.73 -20.76
N THR A 416 -12.66 -22.03 -20.04
CA THR A 416 -11.59 -21.21 -20.64
C THR A 416 -10.54 -22.07 -21.33
N ALA A 417 -10.17 -23.22 -20.76
CA ALA A 417 -9.27 -24.18 -21.40
C ALA A 417 -9.89 -24.79 -22.68
N ALA A 418 -11.19 -25.13 -22.64
CA ALA A 418 -11.91 -25.61 -23.82
C ALA A 418 -11.97 -24.55 -24.92
N PHE A 419 -12.24 -23.30 -24.57
CA PHE A 419 -12.21 -22.17 -25.50
C PHE A 419 -10.83 -21.97 -26.13
N ALA A 420 -9.77 -22.04 -25.33
CA ALA A 420 -8.39 -21.91 -25.80
C ALA A 420 -7.97 -23.02 -26.78
N ALA A 421 -8.64 -24.19 -26.75
CA ALA A 421 -8.40 -25.30 -27.66
C ALA A 421 -9.11 -25.19 -29.02
N LEU A 422 -10.04 -24.24 -29.19
CA LEU A 422 -10.74 -23.99 -30.45
C LEU A 422 -9.81 -23.35 -31.50
N SER A 423 -10.21 -23.43 -32.78
CA SER A 423 -9.53 -22.68 -33.84
C SER A 423 -9.75 -21.17 -33.69
N PRO A 424 -8.85 -20.30 -34.19
CA PRO A 424 -9.03 -18.85 -34.12
C PRO A 424 -10.36 -18.37 -34.73
N GLU A 425 -10.80 -18.98 -35.83
CA GLU A 425 -12.08 -18.64 -36.47
C GLU A 425 -13.29 -18.96 -35.57
N GLU A 426 -13.27 -20.11 -34.88
CA GLU A 426 -14.32 -20.49 -33.94
C GLU A 426 -14.33 -19.59 -32.70
N GLN A 427 -13.15 -19.20 -32.21
CA GLN A 427 -13.03 -18.25 -31.10
C GLN A 427 -13.65 -16.91 -31.47
N GLU A 428 -13.30 -16.36 -32.63
CA GLU A 428 -13.87 -15.09 -33.12
C GLU A 428 -15.38 -15.18 -33.28
N GLN A 429 -15.90 -16.28 -33.82
CA GLN A 429 -17.35 -16.49 -33.95
C GLN A 429 -18.06 -16.50 -32.60
N GLN A 430 -17.55 -17.23 -31.62
CA GLN A 430 -18.18 -17.28 -30.29
C GLN A 430 -18.09 -15.94 -29.55
N ILE A 431 -16.97 -15.22 -29.68
CA ILE A 431 -16.82 -13.87 -29.13
C ILE A 431 -17.86 -12.93 -29.76
N ALA A 432 -17.98 -12.93 -31.09
CA ALA A 432 -18.93 -12.08 -31.80
C ALA A 432 -20.39 -12.39 -31.40
N MET A 433 -20.74 -13.66 -31.25
CA MET A 433 -22.06 -14.08 -30.79
C MET A 433 -22.34 -13.60 -29.36
N LYS A 434 -21.36 -13.73 -28.45
CA LYS A 434 -21.49 -13.26 -27.06
C LYS A 434 -21.65 -11.74 -27.01
N GLN A 435 -20.84 -11.00 -27.76
CA GLN A 435 -20.95 -9.54 -27.84
C GLN A 435 -22.30 -9.08 -28.37
N ALA A 436 -22.85 -9.75 -29.38
CA ALA A 436 -24.18 -9.45 -29.91
C ALA A 436 -25.28 -9.74 -28.87
N ALA A 437 -25.16 -10.83 -28.12
CA ALA A 437 -26.10 -11.18 -27.05
C ALA A 437 -26.05 -10.15 -25.89
N ASP A 438 -24.85 -9.78 -25.45
CA ASP A 438 -24.67 -8.81 -24.37
C ASP A 438 -25.17 -7.40 -24.78
N ALA A 439 -24.97 -7.02 -26.04
CA ALA A 439 -25.50 -5.77 -26.59
C ALA A 439 -27.04 -5.77 -26.60
N ALA A 440 -27.67 -6.88 -27.02
CA ALA A 440 -29.12 -7.01 -27.00
C ALA A 440 -29.70 -6.99 -25.58
N GLU A 441 -29.04 -7.64 -24.62
CA GLU A 441 -29.44 -7.62 -23.21
C GLU A 441 -29.32 -6.20 -22.61
N ALA A 442 -28.25 -5.47 -22.95
CA ALA A 442 -28.07 -4.08 -22.53
C ALA A 442 -29.14 -3.14 -23.13
N GLU A 443 -29.51 -3.33 -24.41
CA GLU A 443 -30.59 -2.58 -25.05
C GLU A 443 -31.93 -2.85 -24.35
N MET A 444 -32.25 -4.11 -24.06
CA MET A 444 -33.46 -4.48 -23.32
C MET A 444 -33.48 -3.89 -21.90
N ALA A 445 -32.36 -3.92 -21.17
CA ALA A 445 -32.29 -3.34 -19.84
C ALA A 445 -32.52 -1.83 -19.84
N VAL A 446 -32.08 -1.12 -20.89
CA VAL A 446 -32.34 0.33 -21.05
C VAL A 446 -33.81 0.59 -21.39
N GLU A 447 -34.43 -0.26 -22.22
CA GLU A 447 -35.87 -0.16 -22.52
C GLU A 447 -36.75 -0.44 -21.30
N ASP A 448 -36.42 -1.43 -20.47
CA ASP A 448 -37.15 -1.73 -19.23
C ASP A 448 -37.06 -0.56 -18.24
N LEU A 449 -35.89 0.08 -18.10
CA LEU A 449 -35.73 1.26 -17.26
C LEU A 449 -36.47 2.50 -17.80
N ALA A 450 -36.66 2.60 -19.12
CA ALA A 450 -37.42 3.67 -19.75
C ALA A 450 -38.94 3.44 -19.66
N GLY A 451 -39.40 2.18 -19.70
CA GLY A 451 -40.80 1.81 -19.55
C GLY A 451 -41.35 2.05 -18.15
N ASP A 452 -40.52 1.87 -17.11
CA ASP A 452 -40.90 2.12 -15.71
C ASP A 452 -41.09 3.63 -15.40
N ASP A 453 -40.49 4.54 -16.17
CA ASP A 453 -40.68 5.99 -16.04
C ASP A 453 -41.98 6.48 -16.74
N GLU A 454 -42.47 5.79 -17.79
CA GLU A 454 -43.76 6.13 -18.43
C GLU A 454 -44.98 5.71 -17.61
N ASP A 455 -44.90 4.62 -16.82
CA ASP A 455 -46.03 4.14 -16.01
C ASP A 455 -46.26 4.96 -14.72
N LEU A 456 -45.23 5.71 -14.27
CA LEU A 456 -45.37 6.71 -13.19
C LEU A 456 -46.00 8.04 -13.68
N GLY A 457 -46.08 8.26 -15.00
CA GLY A 457 -46.72 9.43 -15.60
C GLY A 457 -48.23 9.31 -15.80
N LEU A 458 -48.79 8.08 -15.77
CA LEU A 458 -50.21 7.80 -16.01
C LEU A 458 -51.04 7.62 -14.72
N ALA A 459 -50.42 7.67 -13.53
CA ALA A 459 -51.10 7.58 -12.24
C ALA A 459 -51.44 8.96 -11.61
N LEU A 460 -51.27 10.07 -12.35
CA LEU A 460 -51.50 11.44 -11.86
C LEU A 460 -52.45 12.30 -12.72
N GLU A 461 -53.32 11.68 -13.54
CA GLU A 461 -54.46 12.39 -14.19
C GLU A 461 -55.82 12.07 -13.55
#